data_AF-A0A918UNZ2-F1
#
_entry.id   AF-A0A918UNZ2-F1
#
_cell.length_a   1.000
_cell.length_b   1.000
_cell.length_c   1.000
_cell.angle_alpha   90.00
_cell.angle_beta   90.00
_cell.angle_gamma   90.00
#
_symmetry.space_group_name_H-M   'P 1'
#
loop_
_entity.id
_entity.type
_entity.pdbx_description
1 polymer ?
#
loop_
_entity_poly.entity_id
_entity_poly.type
_entity_poly.pdbx_seq_one_letter_code
_entity_poly.pdbx_strand_id
1 'polypeptide(L)'
;MTPEQTRAGTALVLIRRLIQHQGLTAEEAAAAVAQVHRGDTGPHTRLVAEEAASLMREAFAPIHVFMEALRPAAEAIAPVMAQLGRALRAAVPQPVNAPARTRPPWASPYGPPPRRRLP
;
A
#
# COMPACT_ATOMS: atom_id res chain seq x y z
N MET A 1 1.46 -14.56 17.92
CA MET A 1 0.44 -15.08 16.98
C MET A 1 1.11 -15.28 15.64
N THR A 2 1.06 -16.47 15.06
CA THR A 2 1.68 -16.73 13.74
C THR A 2 0.81 -16.14 12.63
N PRO A 3 1.39 -15.76 11.47
CA PRO A 3 0.62 -15.27 10.33
C PRO A 3 -0.46 -16.26 9.88
N GLU A 4 -0.21 -17.56 10.05
CA GLU A 4 -1.17 -18.63 9.78
C GLU A 4 -2.36 -18.61 10.75
N GLN A 5 -2.11 -18.42 12.06
CA GLN A 5 -3.17 -18.28 13.06
C GLN A 5 -4.04 -17.04 12.80
N THR A 6 -3.43 -15.92 12.39
CA THR A 6 -4.17 -14.71 12.03
C THR A 6 -5.06 -14.97 10.82
N ARG A 7 -4.54 -15.61 9.77
CA ARG A 7 -5.32 -15.97 8.57
C ARG A 7 -6.49 -16.89 8.90
N ALA A 8 -6.27 -17.93 9.72
CA ALA A 8 -7.32 -18.85 10.16
C ALA A 8 -8.40 -18.11 10.96
N GLY A 9 -8.00 -17.22 11.88
CA GLY A 9 -8.92 -16.38 12.63
C GLY A 9 -9.77 -15.46 11.73
N THR A 10 -9.13 -14.78 10.77
CA THR A 10 -9.82 -13.91 9.81
C THR A 10 -10.79 -14.70 8.93
N ALA A 11 -10.41 -15.90 8.49
CA ALA A 11 -11.27 -16.76 7.69
C ALA A 11 -12.54 -17.16 8.46
N LEU A 12 -12.42 -17.51 9.75
CA LEU A 12 -13.58 -17.83 10.59
C LEU A 12 -14.53 -16.64 10.78
N VAL A 13 -14.00 -15.44 10.95
CA VAL A 13 -14.81 -14.20 11.05
C VAL A 13 -15.58 -13.95 9.75
N LEU A 14 -14.92 -14.09 8.60
CA LEU A 14 -15.55 -13.92 7.29
C LEU A 14 -16.64 -14.97 7.03
N ILE A 15 -16.37 -16.24 7.31
CA ILE A 15 -17.36 -17.32 7.16
C ILE A 15 -18.61 -17.02 8.00
N ARG A 16 -18.42 -16.67 9.28
CA ARG A 16 -19.55 -16.34 10.17
C ARG A 16 -20.37 -15.17 9.62
N ARG A 17 -19.73 -14.12 9.11
CA ARG A 17 -20.42 -12.98 8.53
C ARG A 17 -21.19 -13.31 7.27
N LEU A 18 -20.60 -14.08 6.36
CA LEU A 18 -21.28 -14.51 5.14
C LEU A 18 -22.55 -15.31 5.44
N ILE A 19 -22.50 -16.16 6.46
CA ILE A 19 -23.69 -16.89 6.93
C ILE A 19 -24.74 -15.93 7.49
N GLN A 20 -24.32 -15.01 8.38
CA GLN A 20 -25.25 -14.12 9.09
C GLN A 20 -25.86 -13.01 8.24
N HIS A 21 -25.08 -12.40 7.35
CA HIS A 21 -25.49 -11.22 6.58
C HIS A 21 -25.98 -11.58 5.17
N GLN A 22 -25.42 -12.62 4.56
CA GLN A 22 -25.72 -12.99 3.17
C GLN A 22 -26.56 -14.28 3.08
N GLY A 23 -26.85 -14.93 4.22
CA GLY A 23 -27.69 -16.13 4.26
C GLY A 23 -27.06 -17.36 3.61
N LEU A 24 -25.73 -17.36 3.42
CA LEU A 24 -25.00 -18.48 2.83
C LEU A 24 -24.98 -19.68 3.79
N THR A 25 -24.96 -20.90 3.23
CA THR A 25 -24.70 -22.09 4.04
C THR A 25 -23.24 -22.11 4.50
N ALA A 26 -22.96 -22.86 5.57
CA ALA A 26 -21.60 -22.95 6.11
C ALA A 26 -20.60 -23.52 5.09
N GLU A 27 -21.03 -24.48 4.26
CA GLU A 27 -20.21 -25.08 3.22
C GLU A 27 -19.90 -24.08 2.10
N GLU A 28 -20.90 -23.34 1.61
CA GLU A 28 -20.71 -22.32 0.57
C GLU A 28 -19.83 -21.17 1.06
N ALA A 29 -20.02 -20.71 2.29
CA ALA A 29 -19.20 -19.65 2.89
C ALA A 29 -17.74 -20.08 3.05
N ALA A 30 -17.50 -21.31 3.53
CA ALA A 30 -16.14 -21.86 3.66
C ALA A 30 -15.48 -22.05 2.28
N ALA A 31 -16.21 -22.55 1.29
CA ALA A 31 -15.73 -22.72 -0.07
C ALA A 31 -15.38 -21.37 -0.72
N ALA A 32 -16.21 -20.35 -0.51
CA ALA A 32 -15.97 -19.00 -1.03
C ALA A 32 -14.71 -18.36 -0.44
N VAL A 33 -14.51 -18.47 0.88
CA VAL A 33 -13.31 -17.96 1.55
C VAL A 33 -12.06 -18.73 1.10
N ALA A 34 -12.16 -20.05 0.94
CA ALA A 34 -11.06 -20.87 0.43
C ALA A 34 -10.69 -20.52 -1.03
N GLN A 35 -11.68 -20.25 -1.89
CA GLN A 35 -11.47 -19.78 -3.27
C GLN A 35 -10.70 -18.45 -3.29
N VAL A 36 -11.16 -17.47 -2.50
CA VAL A 36 -10.45 -16.17 -2.37
C VAL A 36 -9.02 -16.38 -1.86
N HIS A 37 -8.81 -17.28 -0.91
CA HIS A 37 -7.47 -17.56 -0.39
C HIS A 37 -6.52 -18.17 -1.43
N ARG A 38 -7.05 -18.99 -2.33
CA ARG A 38 -6.31 -19.57 -3.46
C ARG A 38 -6.11 -18.59 -4.63
N GLY A 39 -6.78 -17.44 -4.61
CA GLY A 39 -6.79 -16.49 -5.72
C GLY A 39 -7.74 -16.88 -6.85
N ASP A 40 -8.65 -17.84 -6.60
CA ASP A 40 -9.67 -18.26 -7.55
C ASP A 40 -10.85 -17.27 -7.53
N THR A 41 -11.45 -17.05 -8.71
CA THR A 41 -12.71 -16.31 -8.83
C THR A 41 -13.89 -17.29 -8.91
N GLY A 42 -14.90 -17.06 -8.09
CA GLY A 42 -16.09 -17.91 -7.98
C GLY A 42 -17.36 -17.10 -7.66
N PRO A 43 -18.54 -17.74 -7.65
CA PRO A 43 -19.84 -17.06 -7.57
C PRO A 43 -19.99 -16.17 -6.33
N HIS A 44 -19.40 -16.57 -5.20
CA HIS A 44 -19.52 -15.85 -3.93
C HIS A 44 -18.25 -15.05 -3.56
N THR A 45 -17.22 -15.04 -4.41
CA THR A 45 -15.97 -14.31 -4.13
C THR A 45 -16.16 -12.81 -4.03
N ARG A 46 -17.10 -12.26 -4.79
CA ARG A 46 -17.52 -10.85 -4.68
C ARG A 46 -18.12 -10.54 -3.30
N LEU A 47 -18.97 -11.43 -2.77
CA LEU A 47 -19.59 -11.26 -1.45
C LEU A 47 -18.53 -11.30 -0.34
N VAL A 48 -17.54 -12.18 -0.46
CA VAL A 48 -16.40 -12.23 0.46
C VAL A 48 -15.63 -10.89 0.46
N ALA A 49 -15.38 -10.32 -0.73
CA ALA A 49 -14.68 -9.04 -0.86
C ALA A 49 -15.48 -7.87 -0.28
N GLU A 50 -16.80 -7.84 -0.50
CA GLU A 50 -17.70 -6.82 0.06
C GLU A 50 -17.74 -6.89 1.60
N GLU A 51 -17.82 -8.08 2.19
CA GLU A 51 -17.78 -8.26 3.64
C GLU A 51 -16.41 -7.92 4.23
N ALA A 52 -15.32 -8.30 3.56
CA ALA A 52 -13.97 -7.92 3.99
C ALA A 52 -13.78 -6.40 3.99
N ALA A 53 -14.29 -5.70 2.97
CA ALA A 53 -14.29 -4.25 2.92
C ALA A 53 -15.16 -3.62 4.01
N SER A 54 -16.31 -4.23 4.34
CA SER A 54 -17.13 -3.78 5.48
C SER A 54 -16.40 -3.92 6.81
N LEU A 55 -15.78 -5.08 7.07
CA LEU A 55 -14.97 -5.30 8.26
C LEU A 55 -13.85 -4.28 8.40
N MET A 56 -13.15 -3.97 7.30
CA MET A 56 -12.11 -2.94 7.33
C MET A 56 -12.71 -1.57 7.66
N ARG A 57 -13.82 -1.17 7.05
CA ARG A 57 -14.47 0.11 7.36
C ARG A 57 -14.86 0.21 8.84
N GLU A 58 -15.37 -0.86 9.43
CA GLU A 58 -15.72 -0.89 10.85
C GLU A 58 -14.50 -0.85 11.76
N ALA A 59 -13.43 -1.57 11.40
CA ALA A 59 -12.17 -1.56 12.16
C ALA A 59 -11.47 -0.19 12.09
N PHE A 60 -11.56 0.49 10.95
CA PHE A 60 -10.95 1.80 10.72
C PHE A 60 -11.84 2.98 11.11
N ALA A 61 -13.14 2.79 11.32
CA ALA A 61 -14.04 3.83 11.82
C ALA A 61 -13.52 4.58 13.06
N PRO A 62 -13.08 3.89 14.14
CA PRO A 62 -12.55 4.59 15.33
C PRO A 62 -11.23 5.32 15.04
N ILE A 63 -10.40 4.79 14.13
CA ILE A 63 -9.16 5.46 13.70
C ILE A 63 -9.49 6.74 12.94
N HIS A 64 -10.49 6.72 12.07
CA HIS A 64 -10.94 7.91 11.35
C HIS A 64 -11.42 8.99 12.31
N VAL A 65 -12.24 8.63 13.30
CA VAL A 65 -12.70 9.55 14.35
C VAL A 65 -11.53 10.14 15.14
N PHE A 66 -10.55 9.32 15.51
CA PHE A 66 -9.36 9.78 16.22
C PHE A 66 -8.48 10.71 15.36
N MET A 67 -8.30 10.39 14.08
CA MET A 67 -7.58 11.25 13.13
C MET A 67 -8.28 12.59 12.91
N GLU A 68 -9.61 12.57 12.85
CA GLU A 68 -10.42 13.77 12.71
C GLU A 68 -10.35 14.65 13.96
N ALA A 69 -10.27 14.04 15.15
CA ALA A 69 -10.00 14.74 16.40
C ALA A 69 -8.58 15.33 16.48
N LEU A 70 -7.58 14.69 15.85
CA LEU A 70 -6.20 15.18 15.77
C LEU A 70 -5.98 16.21 14.66
N ARG A 71 -6.91 16.36 13.72
CA ARG A 71 -6.82 17.31 12.60
C ARG A 71 -6.45 18.74 13.03
N PRO A 72 -7.09 19.38 14.03
CA PRO A 72 -6.72 20.73 14.44
C PRO A 72 -5.30 20.82 15.03
N ALA A 73 -4.85 19.78 15.75
CA ALA A 73 -3.47 19.73 16.25
C ALA A 73 -2.46 19.57 15.11
N ALA A 74 -2.79 18.77 14.10
CA ALA A 74 -1.98 18.62 12.90
C ALA A 74 -1.92 19.92 12.08
N GLU A 75 -3.03 20.64 11.91
CA GLU A 75 -3.10 21.94 11.25
C GLU A 75 -2.21 22.99 11.96
N ALA A 76 -2.16 22.95 13.30
CA ALA A 76 -1.30 23.84 14.10
C ALA A 76 0.20 23.51 13.97
N ILE A 77 0.56 22.23 13.83
CA ILE A 77 1.96 21.76 13.77
C ILE A 77 2.52 21.80 12.33
N ALA A 78 1.66 21.64 11.32
CA ALA A 78 2.03 21.65 9.90
C ALA A 78 2.89 22.85 9.47
N PRO A 79 2.58 24.12 9.82
CA PRO A 79 3.41 25.26 9.43
C PRO A 79 4.79 25.22 10.08
N VAL A 80 4.90 24.74 11.31
CA VAL A 80 6.18 24.61 12.05
C VAL A 80 7.06 23.57 11.40
N MET A 81 6.50 22.40 11.05
CA MET A 81 7.23 21.34 10.34
C MET A 81 7.60 21.75 8.92
N ALA A 82 6.74 22.52 8.23
CA ALA A 82 7.06 23.08 6.92
C ALA A 82 8.18 24.14 6.98
N GLN A 83 8.29 24.89 8.06
CA GLN A 83 9.43 25.79 8.29
C GLN A 83 10.71 25.01 8.59
N LEU A 84 10.63 23.98 9.43
CA LEU A 84 11.76 23.10 9.74
C LEU A 84 12.28 22.37 8.48
N GLY A 85 11.38 21.83 7.66
CA GLY A 85 11.73 21.16 6.41
C GLY A 85 12.37 22.11 5.39
N ARG A 86 11.92 23.37 5.32
CA ARG A 86 12.56 24.40 4.48
C ARG A 86 13.96 24.76 5.01
N ALA A 87 14.13 24.89 6.32
CA ALA A 87 15.41 25.17 6.95
C ALA A 87 16.41 24.01 6.72
N LEU A 88 15.96 22.76 6.86
CA LEU A 88 16.78 21.58 6.57
C LEU A 88 17.14 21.49 5.09
N ARG A 89 16.20 21.75 4.17
CA ARG A 89 16.48 21.75 2.72
C ARG A 89 17.47 22.85 2.32
N ALA A 90 17.43 24.01 2.99
CA ALA A 90 18.41 25.07 2.78
C ALA A 90 19.80 24.72 3.35
N ALA A 91 19.85 23.87 4.40
CA ALA A 91 21.09 23.40 5.00
C ALA A 91 21.74 22.22 4.25
N VAL A 92 21.00 21.53 3.36
CA VAL A 92 21.58 20.52 2.47
C VAL A 92 22.22 21.23 1.27
N PRO A 93 23.55 21.12 1.07
CA PRO A 93 24.19 21.64 -0.12
C PRO A 93 23.56 20.98 -1.34
N GLN A 94 22.91 21.76 -2.21
CA GLN A 94 22.49 21.22 -3.50
C GLN A 94 23.75 20.79 -4.26
N PRO A 95 23.78 19.58 -4.86
CA PRO A 95 24.83 19.25 -5.81
C PRO A 95 24.70 20.25 -6.95
N VAL A 96 25.58 21.24 -6.96
CA VAL A 96 25.72 22.19 -8.07
C VAL A 96 25.82 21.35 -9.32
N ASN A 97 24.86 21.53 -10.23
CA ASN A 97 24.85 20.89 -11.55
C ASN A 97 26.27 20.87 -12.07
N ALA A 98 26.88 19.69 -12.10
CA ALA A 98 28.19 19.53 -12.71
C ALA A 98 28.07 20.11 -14.13
N PRO A 99 28.95 21.03 -14.54
CA PRO A 99 28.85 21.64 -15.85
C PRO A 99 28.77 20.50 -16.87
N ALA A 100 27.69 20.52 -17.67
CA ALA A 100 27.47 19.53 -18.70
C ALA A 100 28.79 19.39 -19.47
N ARG A 101 29.42 18.22 -19.39
CA ARG A 101 30.70 17.96 -20.06
C ARG A 101 30.49 18.22 -21.53
N THR A 102 30.91 19.40 -21.98
CA THR A 102 30.79 19.84 -23.35
C THR A 102 31.61 18.85 -24.16
N ARG A 103 30.92 17.93 -24.85
CA ARG A 103 31.59 16.95 -25.70
C ARG A 103 32.38 17.71 -26.76
N PRO A 104 33.66 17.39 -26.97
CA PRO A 104 34.40 18.00 -28.06
C PRO A 104 33.73 17.66 -29.40
N PRO A 105 33.80 18.55 -30.41
CA PRO A 105 33.07 18.39 -31.68
C PRO A 105 33.50 17.15 -32.50
N TRP A 106 34.65 16.55 -32.19
CA TRP A 106 35.15 15.33 -32.83
C TRP A 106 34.66 14.03 -32.15
N ALA A 107 33.95 14.11 -31.03
CA ALA A 107 33.38 12.93 -30.37
C ALA A 107 32.12 12.47 -31.14
N SER A 108 32.25 11.36 -31.87
CA SER A 108 31.18 10.76 -32.68
C SER A 108 29.87 10.55 -31.87
N PRO A 109 28.70 10.90 -32.43
CA PRO A 109 27.41 10.84 -31.74
C PRO A 109 26.96 9.41 -31.36
N TYR A 110 27.55 8.38 -31.96
CA TYR A 110 27.15 6.99 -31.72
C TYR A 110 27.95 6.27 -30.63
N GLY A 111 28.93 6.95 -30.02
CA GLY A 111 29.78 6.37 -28.98
C GLY A 111 30.59 5.16 -29.46
N PRO A 112 31.67 4.80 -28.76
CA PRO A 112 32.34 3.53 -29.04
C PRO A 112 31.40 2.37 -28.68
N PRO A 113 31.30 1.31 -29.50
CA PRO A 113 30.44 0.17 -29.21
C PRO A 113 30.81 -0.44 -27.85
N PRO A 114 29.82 -0.89 -27.05
CA PRO A 114 30.07 -1.44 -25.74
C PRO A 114 31.00 -2.66 -25.86
N ARG A 115 32.17 -2.59 -25.19
CA ARG A 115 33.09 -3.71 -25.12
C ARG A 115 32.48 -4.79 -24.25
N ARG A 116 31.94 -5.83 -24.91
CA ARG A 116 31.46 -7.07 -24.28
C ARG A 116 32.65 -7.70 -23.56
N ARG A 117 32.62 -7.72 -22.22
CA ARG A 117 33.55 -8.55 -21.45
C ARG A 117 33.15 -10.01 -21.67
N LEU A 118 34.05 -10.79 -22.25
CA LEU A 118 34.00 -12.24 -22.33
C LEU A 118 35.11 -12.79 -21.40
N PRO A 119 34.92 -14.00 -20.83
CA PRO A 119 35.26 -14.38 -19.46
C PRO A 119 36.75 -14.30 -19.11
#